data_AF-A0A916QSJ7-F1
#
_entry.id   AF-A0A916QSJ7-F1
#
_cell.length_a   1.000
_cell.length_b   1.000
_cell.length_c   1.000
_cell.angle_alpha   90.00
_cell.angle_beta   90.00
_cell.angle_gamma   90.00
#
_symmetry.space_group_name_H-M   'P 1'
#
loop_
_entity.id
_entity.type
_entity.pdbx_description
1 polymer ?
#
loop_
_entity_poly.entity_id
_entity_poly.type
_entity_poly.pdbx_seq_one_letter_code
_entity_poly.pdbx_strand_id
1 'polypeptide(L)' 'MLRLDGRHFSTLEAGELQETQFRINTTGLAETEDDAIIYNSTTGQLYYDVGGSGGADAIEFAVLENLELIDHSDIFIF' A
#
# COMPACT_ATOMS: atom_id res chain seq x y z
N MET A 1 1.37 -4.77 12.29
CA MET A 1 2.52 -5.28 11.50
C MET A 1 2.09 -6.31 10.45
N LEU A 2 2.00 -5.85 9.20
CA LEU A 2 1.80 -6.59 7.96
C LEU A 2 3.16 -6.91 7.33
N ARG A 3 3.35 -8.16 6.89
CA ARG A 3 4.61 -8.62 6.27
C ARG A 3 4.38 -9.04 4.83
N LEU A 4 5.05 -8.39 3.90
CA LEU A 4 4.90 -8.59 2.47
C LEU A 4 6.17 -9.22 1.88
N ASP A 5 6.03 -10.27 1.07
CA ASP A 5 7.15 -10.94 0.42
C ASP A 5 7.61 -10.10 -0.79
N GLY A 6 8.84 -9.60 -0.76
CA GLY A 6 9.38 -8.70 -1.79
C GLY A 6 9.37 -9.30 -3.20
N ARG A 7 9.22 -10.63 -3.35
CA ARG A 7 9.09 -11.29 -4.66
C ARG A 7 7.79 -10.93 -5.38
N HIS A 8 6.75 -10.54 -4.63
CA HIS A 8 5.47 -10.10 -5.17
C HIS A 8 5.33 -8.57 -5.22
N PHE A 9 6.13 -7.86 -4.44
CA PHE A 9 6.15 -6.40 -4.34
C PHE A 9 7.50 -5.84 -4.83
N SER A 10 7.89 -6.24 -6.04
CA SER A 10 9.27 -6.13 -6.53
C SER A 10 9.80 -4.71 -6.76
N THR A 11 8.95 -3.68 -6.69
CA THR A 11 9.40 -2.27 -6.74
C THR A 11 9.74 -1.72 -5.35
N LEU A 12 9.39 -2.44 -4.29
CA LEU A 12 9.66 -2.06 -2.91
C LEU A 12 10.99 -2.66 -2.44
N GLU A 13 11.76 -1.86 -1.72
CA GLU A 13 12.99 -2.32 -1.09
C GLU A 13 12.66 -3.17 0.16
N ALA A 14 13.49 -4.18 0.43
CA ALA A 14 13.35 -4.98 1.65
C ALA A 14 13.63 -4.12 2.90
N GLY A 15 12.81 -4.28 3.93
CA GLY A 15 12.86 -3.49 5.16
C GLY A 15 11.55 -2.79 5.48
N GLU A 16 11.64 -1.70 6.24
CA GLU A 16 10.50 -0.83 6.52
C GLU A 16 10.03 -0.12 5.24
N LEU A 17 8.71 -0.03 5.05
CA LEU A 17 8.16 0.75 3.95
C LEU A 17 8.46 2.24 4.16
N GLN A 18 8.87 2.94 3.11
CA GLN A 18 9.11 4.38 3.18
C GLN A 18 7.78 5.13 3.36
N GLU A 19 7.77 6.19 4.15
CA GLU A 19 6.57 7.02 4.37
C GLU A 19 5.97 7.53 3.05
N THR A 20 6.82 7.94 2.11
CA THR A 20 6.41 8.43 0.79
C THR A 20 5.76 7.36 -0.08
N GLN A 21 5.96 6.09 0.23
CA GLN A 21 5.40 4.95 -0.50
C GLN A 21 4.04 4.49 0.04
N PHE A 22 3.59 5.04 1.16
CA PHE A 22 2.32 4.69 1.77
C PHE A 22 1.30 5.83 1.63
N ARG A 23 0.13 5.49 1.11
CA ARG A 23 -1.00 6.40 0.98
C ARG A 23 -2.20 5.86 1.73
N ILE A 24 -2.82 6.70 2.55
CA ILE A 24 -4.14 6.45 3.10
C ILE A 24 -5.11 7.49 2.56
N ASN A 25 -6.20 7.04 1.95
CA ASN A 25 -7.28 7.91 1.48
C ASN A 25 -8.62 7.17 1.45
N THR A 26 -9.65 7.76 0.85
CA THR A 26 -11.00 7.18 0.75
C THR A 26 -11.32 6.64 -0.64
N THR A 27 -10.42 6.82 -1.61
CA THR A 27 -10.61 6.44 -3.01
C THR A 27 -9.92 5.12 -3.35
N GLY A 28 -8.88 4.74 -2.61
CA GLY A 28 -8.03 3.58 -2.94
C GLY A 28 -7.12 3.83 -4.14
N LEU A 29 -6.89 5.08 -4.51
CA LEU A 29 -6.07 5.47 -5.66
C LEU A 29 -4.76 6.12 -5.19
N ALA A 30 -3.68 5.91 -5.94
CA ALA A 30 -2.45 6.67 -5.80
C ALA A 30 -2.69 8.17 -6.09
N GLU A 31 -2.06 9.05 -5.31
CA GLU A 31 -2.08 10.50 -5.46
C GLU A 31 -0.75 11.04 -6.03
N THR A 32 0.35 10.34 -5.81
CA THR A 32 1.68 10.66 -6.32
C THR A 32 2.37 9.43 -6.92
N GLU A 33 3.33 9.65 -7.83
CA GLU A 33 4.15 8.60 -8.46
C GLU A 33 4.94 7.72 -7.47
N ASP A 34 5.07 8.16 -6.22
CA ASP A 34 5.74 7.40 -5.17
C ASP A 34 4.80 6.46 -4.41
N ASP A 35 3.48 6.69 -4.47
CA ASP A 35 2.48 5.90 -3.74
C ASP A 35 2.43 4.47 -4.27
N ALA A 36 2.99 3.54 -3.50
CA ALA A 36 3.10 2.14 -3.89
C ALA A 36 2.13 1.25 -3.12
N ILE A 37 1.89 1.52 -1.83
CA ILE A 37 0.87 0.84 -1.03
C ILE A 37 -0.22 1.84 -0.66
N ILE A 38 -1.46 1.54 -1.06
CA ILE A 38 -2.60 2.41 -0.85
C ILE A 38 -3.62 1.70 0.05
N TYR A 39 -4.00 2.35 1.13
CA TYR A 39 -5.05 1.92 2.04
C TYR A 39 -6.31 2.76 1.85
N ASN A 40 -7.41 2.12 1.44
CA ASN A 40 -8.72 2.74 1.43
C ASN A 40 -9.34 2.65 2.84
N SER A 41 -9.27 3.75 3.58
CA SER A 41 -9.80 3.87 4.95
C SER A 41 -11.32 3.74 5.07
N THR A 42 -12.05 3.78 3.94
CA THR A 42 -13.52 3.59 3.93
C THR A 42 -13.89 2.12 3.80
N THR A 43 -13.12 1.33 3.04
CA THR A 43 -13.46 -0.06 2.70
C THR A 43 -12.53 -1.09 3.33
N GLY A 44 -11.39 -0.66 3.87
CA GLY A 44 -10.37 -1.54 4.42
C GLY A 44 -9.42 -2.10 3.35
N GLN A 45 -9.65 -1.85 2.07
CA GLN A 45 -8.90 -2.46 0.98
C GLN A 45 -7.47 -1.91 0.90
N LEU A 46 -6.52 -2.81 0.67
CA LEU A 46 -5.11 -2.51 0.44
C LEU A 46 -4.75 -2.84 -1.00
N TYR A 47 -4.13 -1.87 -1.66
CA TYR A 47 -3.72 -1.94 -3.05
C TYR A 47 -2.20 -1.79 -3.16
N TYR A 48 -1.63 -2.46 -4.16
CA TYR A 48 -0.27 -2.26 -4.60
C TYR A 48 -0.28 -1.65 -6.00
N ASP A 49 0.27 -0.43 -6.13
CA ASP A 49 0.45 0.28 -7.40
C ASP A 49 1.93 0.24 -7.78
N VAL A 50 2.26 -0.49 -8.85
CA VAL A 50 3.63 -0.74 -9.30
C VAL A 50 4.28 0.53 -9.88
N GLY A 51 3.48 1.48 -10.37
CA GLY A 51 3.97 2.65 -11.11
C GLY A 51 3.57 4.01 -10.51
N GLY A 52 2.88 4.00 -9.36
CA GLY A 52 2.43 5.16 -8.58
C GLY A 52 1.59 6.20 -9.35
N SER A 53 1.26 5.98 -10.61
CA SER A 53 0.57 6.95 -11.44
C SER A 53 -0.82 6.46 -11.81
N GLY A 54 -1.81 6.95 -11.06
CA GLY A 54 -3.19 6.99 -11.49
C GLY A 54 -4.06 5.78 -11.17
N GLY A 55 -3.63 4.83 -10.32
CA GLY A 55 -4.46 3.79 -9.71
C GLY A 55 -5.16 2.80 -10.65
N ALA A 56 -5.07 2.99 -11.97
CA ALA A 56 -5.74 2.16 -12.97
C ALA A 56 -5.16 0.73 -13.02
N ASP A 57 -3.90 0.56 -12.62
CA ASP A 57 -3.20 -0.73 -12.59
C ASP A 57 -2.94 -1.23 -11.15
N ALA A 58 -3.56 -0.60 -10.14
CA ALA A 58 -3.38 -1.01 -8.75
C ALA A 58 -4.07 -2.35 -8.48
N ILE A 59 -3.34 -3.26 -7.82
CA ILE A 59 -3.82 -4.61 -7.50
C ILE A 59 -4.26 -4.66 -6.04
N GLU A 60 -5.53 -4.97 -5.80
CA GLU A 60 -6.01 -5.29 -4.45
C GLU A 60 -5.39 -6.59 -3.98
N PHE A 61 -4.73 -6.58 -2.82
CA PHE A 61 -4.05 -7.77 -2.28
C PHE A 61 -4.52 -8.15 -0.87
N ALA A 62 -5.21 -7.27 -0.15
CA ALA A 62 -5.72 -7.54 1.19
C ALA A 62 -6.90 -6.62 1.56
N VAL A 63 -7.64 -6.99 2.60
CA VAL A 63 -8.68 -6.17 3.22
C VAL A 63 -8.53 -6.22 4.75
N LEU A 64 -8.50 -5.05 5.39
CA LEU A 64 -8.59 -4.88 6.84
C LEU A 64 -10.04 -4.68 7.26
N GLU A 65 -10.72 -5.78 7.63
CA GLU A 65 -12.15 -5.75 7.98
C GLU A 65 -12.48 -4.88 9.20
N ASN A 66 -11.50 -4.65 10.09
CA ASN A 66 -11.67 -3.82 11.28
C ASN A 66 -11.52 -2.32 11.01
N LEU A 67 -11.15 -1.91 9.78
CA LEU A 67 -10.87 -0.53 9.40
C LEU A 67 -9.86 0.17 10.32
N GLU A 68 -8.89 -0.59 10.84
CA GLU A 68 -7.83 -0.04 11.67
C GLU A 68 -7.02 0.99 10.88
N LEU A 69 -6.70 2.12 11.51
CA LEU A 69 -5.76 3.08 10.94
C LEU A 69 -4.35 2.52 11.13
N ILE A 70 -3.66 2.32 10.02
CA ILE A 70 -2.27 1.88 9.96
C ILE A 70 -1.43 2.96 9.27
N ASP A 71 -0.12 2.94 9.50
CA ASP A 71 0.83 3.77 8.77
C ASP A 71 1.92 2.93 8.09
N HIS A 72 2.89 3.58 7.45
CA HIS A 72 3.97 2.90 6.74
C HIS A 72 4.83 1.99 7.64
N SER A 73 4.97 2.34 8.93
CA SER A 73 5.74 1.56 9.92
C SER A 73 5.05 0.26 10.31
N ASP A 74 3.76 0.11 10.01
CA ASP A 74 3.04 -1.15 10.17
C ASP A 74 3.33 -2.14 9.04
N ILE A 75 4.11 -1.78 8.02
CA ILE A 75 4.36 -2.60 6.84
C ILE A 75 5.85 -2.91 6.70
N PHE A 76 6.17 -4.20 6.59
CA PHE A 76 7.54 -4.69 6.43
C PHE A 76 7.68 -5.57 5.20
N ILE A 77 8.67 -5.28 4.36
CA ILE A 77 9.00 -6.04 3.15
C ILE A 77 10.14 -7.01 3.49
N PHE A 78 9.97 -8.31 3.22
CA PHE A 78 10.96 -9.37 3.54
C PHE A 78 11.38 -10.20 2.34
#